data_AF-A0A966PYZ1-F1
#
_entry.id   AF-A0A966PYZ1-F1
#
_cell.length_a   1.000
_cell.length_b   1.000
_cell.length_c   1.000
_cell.angle_alpha   90.00
_cell.angle_beta   90.00
_cell.angle_gamma   90.00
#
_symmetry.space_group_name_H-M   'P 1'
#
loop_
_entity.id
_entity.type
_entity.pdbx_description
1 polymer ?
#
loop_
_entity_poly.entity_id
_entity_poly.type
_entity_poly.pdbx_seq_one_letter_code
_entity_poly.pdbx_strand_id
1 'polypeptide(L)' 'MSNQLIEYMKIHLISLEQDLEKLQEEMDSIEIGSKEFGQLDIEYNWVSGQIIATRHFLSVADDMIS' A
#
# COMPACT_ATOMS: atom_id res chain seq x y z
N MET A 1 -12.23 -17.20 -12.29
CA MET A 1 -12.06 -17.02 -10.83
C MET A 1 -10.63 -16.62 -10.48
N SER A 2 -9.60 -17.42 -10.82
CA SER A 2 -8.17 -17.06 -10.61
C SER A 2 -7.79 -15.69 -11.21
N ASN A 3 -8.09 -15.47 -12.49
CA ASN A 3 -7.82 -14.17 -13.15
C ASN A 3 -8.57 -12.98 -12.53
N GLN A 4 -9.79 -13.19 -12.02
CA GLN A 4 -10.56 -12.08 -11.41
C GLN A 4 -9.95 -11.65 -10.07
N LEU A 5 -9.44 -12.60 -9.28
CA LEU A 5 -8.75 -12.29 -8.03
C LEU A 5 -7.43 -11.56 -8.30
N ILE A 6 -6.69 -11.96 -9.32
CA ILE A 6 -5.44 -11.28 -9.72
C ILE A 6 -5.70 -9.85 -10.21
N GLU A 7 -6.70 -9.66 -11.07
CA GLU A 7 -7.06 -8.32 -11.51
C GLU A 7 -7.55 -7.44 -10.34
N TYR A 8 -8.30 -8.01 -9.39
CA TYR A 8 -8.64 -7.31 -8.15
C TYR A 8 -7.39 -6.93 -7.36
N MET A 9 -6.43 -7.83 -7.17
CA MET A 9 -5.20 -7.55 -6.43
C MET A 9 -4.34 -6.47 -7.11
N LYS A 10 -4.31 -6.40 -8.44
CA LYS A 10 -3.65 -5.30 -9.18
C LYS A 10 -4.33 -3.96 -8.91
N ILE A 11 -5.66 -3.92 -8.96
CA ILE A 11 -6.42 -2.69 -8.66
C ILE A 11 -6.23 -2.30 -7.18
N HIS A 12 -6.22 -3.28 -6.27
CA HIS A 12 -5.99 -3.05 -4.86
C HIS A 12 -4.59 -2.49 -4.60
N LEU A 13 -3.56 -3.00 -5.27
CA LEU A 13 -2.21 -2.46 -5.20
C LEU A 13 -2.17 -0.98 -5.61
N ILE A 14 -2.83 -0.62 -6.72
CA ILE A 14 -2.93 0.78 -7.17
C ILE A 14 -3.62 1.64 -6.11
N SER A 15 -4.71 1.15 -5.51
CA SER A 15 -5.42 1.86 -4.43
C SER A 15 -4.51 2.11 -3.23
N LEU A 16 -3.74 1.10 -2.80
CA LEU A 16 -2.81 1.23 -1.68
C LEU A 16 -1.70 2.25 -1.98
N GLU A 17 -1.18 2.27 -3.22
CA GLU A 17 -0.17 3.25 -3.65
C GLU A 17 -0.73 4.68 -3.63
N GLN A 18 -1.97 4.88 -4.06
CA GLN A 18 -2.66 6.17 -3.98
C GLN A 18 -2.93 6.62 -2.54
N ASP A 19 -3.27 5.68 -1.65
CA ASP A 19 -3.49 6.01 -0.24
C ASP A 19 -2.18 6.35 0.47
N LEU A 20 -1.07 5.68 0.11
CA LEU A 20 0.27 6.03 0.60
C LEU A 20 0.70 7.43 0.13
N GLU A 21 0.39 7.80 -1.11
CA GLU A 21 0.67 9.14 -1.66
C GLU A 21 -0.08 10.22 -0.87
N LYS A 22 -1.37 10.01 -0.58
CA LYS A 22 -2.15 10.94 0.26
C LYS A 22 -1.60 11.08 1.67
N LEU A 23 -1.20 9.96 2.29
CA LEU A 23 -0.57 10.00 3.62
C LEU A 23 0.72 10.82 3.60
N GLN A 24 1.53 10.68 2.54
CA GLN A 24 2.73 11.51 2.37
C GLN A 24 2.38 13.00 2.25
N GLU A 25 1.38 13.35 1.43
CA GLU A 25 0.93 14.74 1.29
C GLU A 25 0.43 15.33 2.61
N GLU A 26 -0.29 14.55 3.40
CA GLU A 26 -0.73 14.94 4.75
C GLU A 26 0.46 15.15 5.68
N MET A 27 1.42 14.22 5.70
CA MET A 27 2.65 14.31 6.50
C MET A 27 3.49 15.53 6.15
N ASP A 28 3.59 15.90 4.87
CA ASP A 28 4.33 17.07 4.39
C ASP A 28 3.74 18.40 4.92
N SER A 29 2.45 18.39 5.28
CA SER A 29 1.75 19.55 5.84
C SER A 29 1.84 19.68 7.37
N ILE A 30 2.43 18.67 8.04
CA ILE A 30 2.46 18.56 9.50
C ILE A 30 3.88 18.74 10.04
N GLU A 31 3.99 19.37 11.22
CA GLU A 31 5.27 19.52 11.90
C GLU A 31 5.87 18.17 12.29
N ILE A 32 7.08 17.90 11.81
CA ILE A 32 7.86 16.71 12.14
C ILE A 32 8.08 16.62 13.66
N GLY A 33 7.79 15.46 14.24
CA GLY A 33 7.92 15.22 15.68
C GLY A 33 6.68 15.59 16.50
N SER A 34 5.65 16.17 15.89
CA SER A 34 4.34 16.30 16.51
C SER A 34 3.71 14.92 16.74
N LYS A 35 2.75 14.85 17.68
CA LYS A 35 2.00 13.62 17.93
C LYS A 35 1.23 13.14 16.69
N GLU A 36 0.69 14.09 15.92
CA GLU A 36 -0.06 13.81 14.69
C GLU A 36 0.84 13.23 13.62
N PHE A 37 2.04 13.79 13.41
CA PHE A 37 3.05 13.21 12.53
C PHE A 37 3.39 11.78 12.94
N GLY A 38 3.57 11.52 14.25
CA GLY A 38 3.83 10.18 14.76
C GLY A 38 2.68 9.18 14.51
N GLN A 39 1.44 9.64 14.43
CA GLN A 39 0.30 8.79 14.08
C GLN A 39 0.30 8.46 12.58
N LEU A 40 0.52 9.47 11.73
CA LEU A 40 0.61 9.28 10.29
C LEU A 40 1.81 8.41 9.88
N ASP A 41 2.95 8.53 10.55
CA ASP A 41 4.12 7.69 10.30
C ASP A 41 3.81 6.19 10.57
N ILE A 42 3.04 5.89 11.62
CA ILE A 42 2.59 4.52 11.88
C ILE A 42 1.69 4.03 10.75
N GLU A 43 0.75 4.86 10.29
CA GLU A 43 -0.18 4.50 9.22
C GLU A 43 0.53 4.34 7.87
N TYR A 44 1.47 5.23 7.55
CA TYR A 44 2.33 5.16 6.37
C TYR A 44 3.10 3.85 6.32
N ASN A 45 3.73 3.46 7.44
CA ASN A 45 4.45 2.20 7.56
C ASN A 45 3.51 0.99 7.41
N TRP A 46 2.29 1.08 7.95
CA TRP A 46 1.27 0.04 7.82
C TRP A 46 0.83 -0.16 6.36
N VAL A 47 0.49 0.91 5.65
CA VAL A 47 0.11 0.87 4.22
C VAL A 47 1.27 0.38 3.36
N SER A 48 2.50 0.85 3.63
CA SER A 48 3.71 0.37 2.97
C SER A 48 3.89 -1.14 3.10
N GLY A 49 3.64 -1.71 4.28
CA GLY A 49 3.67 -3.15 4.51
C GLY A 49 2.64 -3.92 3.67
N GLN A 50 1.42 -3.38 3.53
CA GLN A 50 0.39 -3.98 2.69
C GLN A 50 0.76 -3.96 1.20
N ILE A 51 1.40 -2.89 0.71
CA ILE A 51 1.92 -2.79 -0.66
C ILE A 51 2.94 -3.89 -0.91
N ILE A 52 3.90 -4.06 0.00
CA ILE A 52 4.95 -5.10 -0.11
C ILE A 52 4.32 -6.50 -0.17
N ALA A 53 3.38 -6.79 0.74
CA ALA A 53 2.69 -8.08 0.77
C ALA A 53 1.90 -8.34 -0.52
N THR A 54 1.15 -7.34 -1.00
CA THR A 54 0.35 -7.46 -2.22
C THR A 54 1.22 -7.69 -3.46
N ARG A 55 2.35 -6.98 -3.57
CA ARG A 55 3.35 -7.21 -4.64
C ARG A 55 3.91 -8.63 -4.59
N HIS A 56 4.22 -9.13 -3.39
CA HIS A 56 4.71 -10.49 -3.23
C HIS A 56 3.65 -11.53 -3.67
N PHE A 57 2.39 -11.35 -3.26
CA PHE A 57 1.31 -12.26 -3.66
C PHE A 57 1.06 -12.23 -5.17
N LEU A 58 1.10 -11.07 -5.81
CA LEU A 58 0.99 -10.95 -7.26
C LEU A 58 2.14 -11.68 -7.96
N SER A 59 3.38 -11.53 -7.49
CA SER A 59 4.54 -12.25 -8.04
C SER A 59 4.36 -13.78 -7.95
N VAL A 60 3.93 -14.29 -6.80
CA VAL A 60 3.69 -15.73 -6.62
C VAL A 60 2.53 -16.21 -7.48
N ALA A 61 1.47 -15.40 -7.62
CA ALA A 61 0.33 -15.74 -8.46
C ALA A 61 0.69 -15.83 -9.95
N ASP A 62 1.56 -14.94 -10.43
CA ASP A 62 2.09 -14.98 -11.80
C ASP A 62 2.94 -16.25 -12.03
N ASP A 63 3.79 -16.62 -11.06
CA ASP A 63 4.60 -17.85 -11.11
C ASP A 63 3.74 -19.13 -11.10
N MET A 64 2.60 -19.12 -10.40
CA MET A 64 1.71 -20.29 -10.26
C MET A 64 0.80 -20.52 -11.47
N ILE A 65 0.56 -19.48 -12.29
CA ILE A 65 -0.35 -19.53 -13.46
C ILE A 65 0.44 -19.64 -14.78
N SER A 66 1.76 -19.42 -14.73
CA SER A 66 2.70 -19.67 -15.83
C SER A 66 2.92 -21.16 -16.11
#